data_AF-A0A853IY82-F1
#
_entry.id   AF-A0A853IY82-F1
#
_cell.length_a   1.000
_cell.length_b   1.000
_cell.length_c   1.000
_cell.angle_alpha   90.00
_cell.angle_beta   90.00
_cell.angle_gamma   90.00
#
_symmetry.space_group_name_H-M   'P 1'
#
loop_
_entity.id
_entity.type
_entity.pdbx_description
1 polymer ?
#
loop_
_entity_poly.entity_id
_entity_poly.type
_entity_poly.pdbx_seq_one_letter_code
_entity_poly.pdbx_strand_id
1 'polypeptide(L)'
;MKTAPWALATFSAAVLALAALQPAQAQDAAAAQPRSGMPVGSALAADMGCLNCHGTPPRGDAPAFKAMRERAASREGDRSGIAAHWVEEMRATTSGWRTIVGHRQVSDETARALADWLVQPLPAKPVN
;
A
#
# COMPACT_ATOMS: atom_id res chain seq x y z
N MET A 1 -29.02 24.93 65.71
CA MET A 1 -29.09 26.30 65.17
C MET A 1 -27.72 26.95 65.30
N LYS A 2 -27.22 27.59 64.22
CA LYS A 2 -26.10 28.55 64.11
C LYS A 2 -24.66 28.00 64.37
N THR A 3 -23.81 27.75 63.35
CA THR A 3 -22.94 28.69 62.55
C THR A 3 -22.02 29.54 63.45
N ALA A 4 -20.70 29.71 63.25
CA ALA A 4 -19.84 29.61 62.06
C ALA A 4 -18.36 29.40 62.47
N PRO A 5 -17.49 28.96 61.54
CA PRO A 5 -16.07 28.65 61.77
C PRO A 5 -15.13 29.85 61.65
N TRP A 6 -14.00 29.73 62.34
CA TRP A 6 -12.85 30.61 62.39
C TRP A 6 -12.03 30.49 61.10
N ALA A 7 -11.73 31.63 60.49
CA ALA A 7 -10.88 31.78 59.32
C ALA A 7 -9.58 32.46 59.73
N LEU A 8 -8.45 31.76 59.58
CA LEU A 8 -7.11 32.31 59.40
C LEU A 8 -6.38 31.30 58.48
N ALA A 9 -6.29 31.59 57.19
CA ALA A 9 -5.19 32.33 56.57
C ALA A 9 -3.88 31.54 56.56
N THR A 10 -3.55 30.96 55.40
CA THR A 10 -2.18 31.02 54.85
C THR A 10 -2.25 30.84 53.33
N PHE A 11 -2.01 31.93 52.60
CA PHE A 11 -1.51 31.84 51.23
C PHE A 11 0.00 31.63 51.28
N SER A 12 0.50 30.67 50.53
CA SER A 12 1.87 30.72 50.00
C SER A 12 1.86 30.07 48.62
N ALA A 13 1.90 30.94 47.63
CA ALA A 13 2.26 30.59 46.28
C ALA A 13 3.74 30.19 46.27
N ALA A 14 4.01 28.93 45.93
CA ALA A 14 5.34 28.50 45.53
C ALA A 14 5.21 27.88 44.14
N VAL A 15 5.68 28.65 43.16
CA VAL A 15 5.87 28.30 41.76
C VAL A 15 6.82 27.11 41.66
N LEU A 16 6.44 26.07 40.91
CA LEU A 16 7.41 25.17 40.27
C LEU A 16 6.78 24.67 38.97
N ALA A 17 7.14 25.37 37.90
CA ALA A 17 6.97 24.92 36.53
C ALA A 17 7.75 23.62 36.33
N LEU A 18 7.05 22.50 36.20
CA LEU A 18 7.63 21.30 35.58
C LEU A 18 7.37 21.40 34.09
N ALA A 19 8.45 21.68 33.36
CA ALA A 19 8.53 21.60 31.93
C ALA A 19 8.00 20.24 31.44
N ALA A 20 6.88 20.28 30.72
CA ALA A 20 6.42 19.12 29.97
C ALA A 20 7.42 18.88 28.83
N LEU A 21 8.31 17.90 29.01
CA LEU A 21 8.99 17.25 27.89
C LEU A 21 7.92 16.57 27.04
N GLN A 22 7.43 17.28 26.01
CA GLN A 22 6.68 16.66 24.94
C GLN A 22 7.71 15.93 24.05
N PRO A 23 7.60 14.60 23.85
CA PRO A 23 8.34 13.98 22.78
C PRO A 23 7.87 14.61 21.48
N ALA A 24 8.82 15.18 20.73
CA ALA A 24 8.63 15.60 19.37
C ALA A 24 8.01 14.44 18.59
N GLN A 25 6.71 14.53 18.31
CA GLN A 25 6.06 13.68 17.32
C GLN A 25 6.74 14.04 16.00
N ALA A 26 7.63 13.16 15.55
CA ALA A 26 8.21 13.22 14.22
C ALA A 26 7.07 13.08 13.21
N GLN A 27 6.49 14.21 12.83
CA GLN A 27 5.55 14.35 11.74
C GLN A 27 6.35 14.39 10.44
N ASP A 28 7.05 13.31 10.11
CA ASP A 28 7.70 13.14 8.81
C ASP A 28 7.79 11.66 8.46
N ALA A 29 6.61 11.07 8.32
CA ALA A 29 6.38 10.04 7.32
C ALA A 29 4.99 10.32 6.78
N ALA A 30 4.93 10.94 5.61
CA ALA A 30 3.75 10.89 4.76
C ALA A 30 3.48 9.42 4.41
N ALA A 31 2.89 8.69 5.36
CA ALA A 31 2.30 7.41 5.11
C ALA A 31 1.21 7.67 4.07
N ALA A 32 1.38 7.12 2.88
CA ALA A 32 0.34 7.04 1.88
C ALA A 32 -0.92 6.50 2.58
N GLN A 33 -1.87 7.40 2.84
CA GLN A 33 -3.17 6.99 3.37
C GLN A 33 -3.74 6.01 2.33
N PRO A 34 -4.17 4.81 2.73
CA PRO A 34 -4.79 3.89 1.79
C PRO A 34 -5.97 4.62 1.16
N ARG A 35 -5.91 4.83 -0.17
CA ARG A 35 -7.04 5.39 -0.91
C ARG A 35 -8.22 4.43 -0.71
N SER A 36 -9.16 4.83 0.14
CA SER A 36 -10.30 4.00 0.53
C SER A 36 -11.02 3.49 -0.73
N GLY A 37 -11.06 2.17 -0.91
CA GLY A 37 -11.71 1.50 -2.04
C GLY A 37 -10.78 0.92 -3.11
N MET A 38 -9.47 1.21 -3.10
CA MET A 38 -8.51 0.56 -4.00
C MET A 38 -7.93 -0.72 -3.36
N PRO A 39 -7.98 -1.89 -4.02
CA PRO A 39 -7.22 -3.06 -3.60
C PRO A 39 -5.74 -2.70 -3.43
N VAL A 40 -5.08 -3.17 -2.36
CA VAL A 40 -3.68 -2.85 -2.02
C VAL A 40 -2.75 -3.00 -3.22
N GLY A 41 -2.88 -4.08 -4.00
CA GLY A 41 -2.05 -4.27 -5.18
C GLY A 41 -2.32 -3.31 -6.34
N SER A 42 -3.54 -2.76 -6.47
CA SER A 42 -3.85 -1.73 -7.47
C SER A 42 -3.21 -0.37 -7.12
N ALA A 43 -3.15 -0.03 -5.84
CA ALA A 43 -2.45 1.16 -5.37
C ALA A 43 -0.94 1.00 -5.58
N LEU A 44 -0.40 -0.16 -5.18
CA LEU A 44 1.02 -0.49 -5.38
C LEU A 44 1.42 -0.44 -6.86
N ALA A 45 0.59 -0.98 -7.77
CA ALA A 45 0.85 -0.93 -9.21
C ALA A 45 0.85 0.49 -9.77
N ALA A 46 0.03 1.39 -9.21
CA ALA A 46 0.03 2.80 -9.58
C ALA A 46 1.30 3.49 -9.07
N ASP A 47 1.68 3.26 -7.82
CA ASP A 47 2.83 3.88 -7.17
C ASP A 47 4.16 3.44 -7.80
N MET A 48 4.25 2.20 -8.29
CA MET A 48 5.40 1.69 -9.04
C MET A 48 5.39 2.07 -10.53
N GLY A 49 4.37 2.81 -10.99
CA GLY A 49 4.27 3.25 -12.39
C GLY A 49 3.91 2.15 -13.39
N CYS A 50 3.42 0.98 -12.94
CA CYS A 50 3.05 -0.14 -13.82
C CYS A 50 1.92 0.24 -14.79
N LEU A 51 1.01 1.14 -14.37
CA LEU A 51 -0.10 1.63 -15.19
C LEU A 51 0.35 2.42 -16.43
N ASN A 52 1.59 2.88 -16.48
CA ASN A 52 2.13 3.52 -17.67
C ASN A 52 2.10 2.56 -18.88
N CYS A 53 2.28 1.26 -18.65
CA CYS A 53 2.26 0.25 -19.73
C CYS A 53 1.06 -0.70 -19.64
N HIS A 54 0.66 -1.12 -18.44
CA HIS A 54 -0.35 -2.16 -18.21
C HIS A 54 -1.79 -1.63 -18.00
N GLY A 55 -2.03 -0.36 -18.32
CA GLY A 55 -3.34 0.28 -18.21
C GLY A 55 -4.38 -0.22 -19.22
N THR A 56 -5.48 0.52 -19.31
CA THR A 56 -6.55 0.30 -20.31
C THR A 56 -6.75 1.60 -21.10
N PRO A 57 -6.32 1.69 -22.37
CA PRO A 57 -5.65 0.65 -23.16
C PRO A 57 -4.18 0.44 -22.73
N PRO A 58 -3.60 -0.76 -22.95
CA PRO A 58 -2.19 -0.97 -22.69
C PRO A 58 -1.29 -0.29 -23.74
N ARG A 59 -0.04 -0.03 -23.37
CA ARG A 59 0.97 0.54 -24.28
C ARG A 59 1.77 -0.57 -24.96
N GLY A 60 1.82 -0.55 -26.30
CA GLY A 60 2.58 -1.54 -27.07
C GLY A 60 2.07 -2.96 -26.80
N ASP A 61 3.00 -3.90 -26.59
CA ASP A 61 2.68 -5.32 -26.37
C ASP A 61 2.43 -5.69 -24.89
N ALA A 62 2.36 -4.70 -23.99
CA ALA A 62 2.11 -4.97 -22.58
C ALA A 62 0.70 -5.55 -22.36
N PRO A 63 0.52 -6.63 -21.58
CA PRO A 63 -0.81 -7.13 -21.26
C PRO A 63 -1.52 -6.19 -20.28
N ALA A 64 -2.80 -5.86 -20.54
CA ALA A 64 -3.61 -5.14 -19.57
C ALA A 64 -3.83 -5.97 -18.30
N PHE A 65 -3.85 -5.35 -17.11
CA PHE A 65 -4.06 -6.07 -15.85
C PHE A 65 -5.35 -6.91 -15.83
N LYS A 66 -6.43 -6.43 -16.46
CA LYS A 66 -7.67 -7.20 -16.61
C LYS A 66 -7.43 -8.55 -17.28
N ALA A 67 -6.70 -8.56 -18.40
CA ALA A 67 -6.40 -9.78 -19.15
C ALA A 67 -5.48 -10.73 -18.34
N MET A 68 -4.54 -10.17 -17.56
CA MET A 68 -3.71 -10.98 -16.66
C MET A 68 -4.56 -11.68 -15.60
N ARG A 69 -5.45 -10.96 -14.92
CA ARG A 69 -6.33 -11.54 -13.89
C ARG A 69 -7.30 -12.58 -14.46
N GLU A 70 -7.83 -12.35 -15.67
CA GLU A 70 -8.65 -13.33 -16.39
C GLU A 70 -7.87 -14.61 -16.73
N ARG A 71 -6.61 -14.46 -17.19
CA ARG A 71 -5.72 -15.60 -17.43
C ARG A 71 -5.47 -16.40 -16.14
N ALA A 72 -5.21 -15.74 -15.01
CA ALA A 72 -5.05 -16.43 -13.73
C ALA A 72 -6.34 -17.14 -13.28
N ALA A 73 -7.51 -16.52 -13.47
CA ALA A 73 -8.81 -17.12 -13.12
C ALA A 73 -9.12 -18.38 -13.94
N SER A 74 -8.70 -18.44 -15.21
CA SER A 74 -8.87 -19.64 -16.05
C SER A 74 -7.99 -20.84 -15.64
N ARG A 75 -7.07 -20.66 -14.70
CA ARG A 75 -6.08 -21.66 -14.26
C ARG A 75 -6.02 -21.73 -12.74
N GLU A 76 -7.18 -21.90 -12.11
CA GLU A 76 -7.36 -21.88 -10.65
C GLU A 76 -6.34 -22.76 -9.91
N GLY A 77 -6.05 -23.96 -10.44
CA GLY A 77 -5.13 -24.93 -9.83
C GLY A 77 -3.64 -24.59 -9.93
N ASP A 78 -3.25 -23.54 -10.65
CA ASP A 78 -1.85 -23.18 -10.92
C ASP A 78 -1.54 -21.69 -10.65
N ARG A 79 -2.32 -21.06 -9.77
CA ARG A 79 -2.14 -19.62 -9.47
C ARG A 79 -0.75 -19.28 -8.92
N SER A 80 -0.18 -20.14 -8.08
CA SER A 80 1.18 -19.94 -7.55
C SER A 80 2.24 -20.08 -8.63
N GLY A 81 2.10 -21.05 -9.54
CA GLY A 81 2.99 -21.21 -10.69
C GLY A 81 2.93 -20.01 -11.64
N ILE A 82 1.74 -19.48 -11.87
CA ILE A 82 1.53 -18.25 -12.67
C ILE A 82 2.18 -17.04 -12.02
N ALA A 83 2.01 -16.84 -10.72
CA ALA A 83 2.64 -15.74 -10.00
C ALA A 83 4.17 -15.81 -10.07
N ALA A 84 4.74 -16.99 -9.83
CA ALA A 84 6.18 -17.23 -9.93
C ALA A 84 6.70 -16.96 -11.35
N HIS A 85 5.98 -17.43 -12.37
CA HIS A 85 6.33 -17.18 -13.77
C HIS A 85 6.29 -15.68 -14.11
N TRP A 86 5.32 -14.91 -13.62
CA TRP A 86 5.28 -13.46 -13.86
C TRP A 86 6.38 -12.69 -13.15
N VAL A 87 6.79 -13.12 -11.95
CA VAL A 87 7.99 -12.57 -11.29
C VAL A 87 9.23 -12.84 -12.15
N GLU A 88 9.37 -14.04 -12.70
CA GLU A 88 10.46 -14.36 -13.62
C GLU A 88 10.40 -13.50 -14.89
N GLU A 89 9.24 -13.34 -15.53
CA GLU A 89 9.08 -12.48 -16.72
C GLU A 89 9.39 -11.00 -16.43
N MET A 90 9.13 -10.50 -15.22
CA MET A 90 9.56 -9.16 -14.82
C MET A 90 11.09 -9.02 -14.74
N ARG A 91 11.80 -10.13 -14.50
CA ARG A 91 13.27 -10.18 -14.43
C ARG A 91 13.91 -10.55 -15.77
N ALA A 92 13.19 -11.30 -16.60
CA ALA A 92 13.60 -11.73 -17.92
C ALA A 92 13.89 -10.50 -18.79
N THR A 93 15.15 -10.32 -19.13
CA THR A 93 15.61 -9.24 -20.02
C THR A 93 15.34 -9.52 -21.50
N THR A 94 14.58 -10.58 -21.79
CA THR A 94 14.55 -11.26 -23.10
C THR A 94 13.60 -10.65 -24.12
N SER A 95 12.86 -9.59 -23.80
CA SER A 95 11.97 -8.89 -24.74
C SER A 95 12.69 -7.86 -25.63
N GLY A 96 13.86 -8.23 -26.15
CA GLY A 96 14.54 -7.51 -27.25
C GLY A 96 15.05 -6.10 -26.92
N TRP A 97 15.18 -5.26 -27.97
CA TRP A 97 15.92 -3.98 -28.01
C TRP A 97 15.43 -2.86 -27.05
N ARG A 98 14.46 -3.17 -26.19
CA ARG A 98 14.00 -2.33 -25.08
C ARG A 98 13.78 -3.21 -23.85
N THR A 99 14.86 -3.60 -23.19
CA THR A 99 14.78 -4.05 -21.79
C THR A 99 13.91 -3.05 -21.03
N ILE A 100 12.77 -3.49 -20.50
CA ILE A 100 11.84 -2.60 -19.79
C ILE A 100 12.51 -2.23 -18.45
N VAL A 101 13.24 -1.12 -18.45
CA VAL A 101 14.03 -0.67 -17.29
C VAL A 101 13.16 -0.54 -16.05
N GLY A 102 11.90 -0.15 -16.21
CA GLY A 102 10.93 -0.03 -15.12
C GLY A 102 10.73 -1.33 -14.33
N HIS A 103 10.78 -2.51 -14.97
CA HIS A 103 10.61 -3.78 -14.23
C HIS A 103 11.80 -4.08 -13.30
N ARG A 104 13.00 -3.61 -13.65
CA ARG A 104 14.23 -3.79 -12.84
C ARG A 104 14.30 -2.87 -11.63
N GLN A 105 13.54 -1.78 -11.63
CA GLN A 105 13.52 -0.81 -10.53
C GLN A 105 12.64 -1.28 -9.36
N VAL A 106 11.80 -2.29 -9.59
CA VAL A 106 10.91 -2.87 -8.58
C VAL A 106 11.66 -3.98 -7.83
N SER A 107 11.68 -3.92 -6.49
CA SER A 107 12.29 -4.96 -5.65
C SER A 107 11.60 -6.32 -5.85
N ASP A 108 12.28 -7.42 -5.48
CA ASP A 108 11.69 -8.77 -5.57
C ASP A 108 10.45 -8.93 -4.69
N GLU A 109 10.45 -8.30 -3.52
CA GLU A 109 9.30 -8.28 -2.63
C GLU A 109 8.09 -7.61 -3.29
N THR A 110 8.30 -6.42 -3.88
CA THR A 110 7.22 -5.70 -4.56
C THR A 110 6.75 -6.44 -5.81
N ALA A 111 7.66 -7.08 -6.56
CA ALA A 111 7.29 -7.91 -7.71
C ALA A 111 6.39 -9.09 -7.30
N ARG A 112 6.74 -9.79 -6.21
CA ARG A 112 5.90 -10.86 -5.64
C ARG A 112 4.55 -10.34 -5.17
N ALA A 113 4.53 -9.24 -4.43
CA ALA A 113 3.27 -8.64 -3.95
C ALA A 113 2.33 -8.27 -5.11
N LEU A 114 2.86 -7.75 -6.21
CA LEU A 114 2.10 -7.45 -7.43
C LEU A 114 1.60 -8.73 -8.11
N ALA A 115 2.45 -9.74 -8.28
CA ALA A 115 2.09 -11.01 -8.91
C ALA A 115 1.02 -11.77 -8.09
N ASP A 116 1.17 -11.83 -6.77
CA ASP A 116 0.22 -12.43 -5.85
C ASP A 116 -1.14 -11.73 -5.92
N TRP A 117 -1.15 -10.41 -5.97
CA TRP A 117 -2.39 -9.64 -6.16
C TRP A 117 -3.09 -9.96 -7.49
N LEU A 118 -2.33 -10.16 -8.57
CA LEU A 118 -2.91 -10.45 -9.89
C LEU A 118 -3.53 -11.85 -9.96
N VAL A 119 -3.02 -12.82 -9.21
CA VAL A 119 -3.57 -14.18 -9.17
C VAL A 119 -4.65 -14.38 -8.12
N GLN A 120 -4.86 -13.40 -7.22
CA GLN A 120 -5.97 -13.46 -6.26
C GLN A 120 -7.32 -13.55 -6.99
N PRO A 121 -8.25 -14.37 -6.47
CA PRO A 121 -9.57 -14.49 -7.05
C PRO A 121 -10.24 -13.12 -7.16
N LEU A 122 -10.93 -12.89 -8.28
CA LEU A 122 -11.79 -11.72 -8.40
C LEU A 122 -12.88 -11.82 -7.31
N PRO A 123 -13.22 -10.71 -6.61
CA PRO A 123 -14.38 -10.73 -5.73
C PRO A 123 -15.60 -11.18 -6.55
N ALA A 124 -16.43 -12.03 -5.96
CA ALA A 124 -17.64 -12.50 -6.61
C ALA A 124 -18.47 -11.29 -7.06
N LYS A 125 -19.01 -11.34 -8.28
CA LYS A 125 -19.99 -10.36 -8.73
C LYS A 125 -21.15 -10.42 -7.73
N PRO A 126 -21.55 -9.29 -7.08
CA PRO A 126 -22.70 -9.30 -6.22
C PRO A 126 -23.92 -9.73 -7.05
N VAL A 127 -24.57 -10.80 -6.63
CA VAL A 127 -25.91 -11.16 -7.10
C VAL A 127 -26.87 -10.24 -6.38
N ASN A 128 -27.44 -9.31 -7.13
CA ASN A 128 -28.57 -8.49 -6.72
C ASN A 128 -29.88 -9.18 -7.11
#